data_AF-A0A086A2T8-F1
#
_entry.id   AF-A0A086A2T8-F1
#
_cell.length_a   1.000
_cell.length_b   1.000
_cell.length_c   1.000
_cell.angle_alpha   90.00
_cell.angle_beta   90.00
_cell.angle_gamma   90.00
#
_symmetry.space_group_name_H-M   'P 1'
#
loop_
_entity.id
_entity.type
_entity.pdbx_description
1 polymer ?
#
loop_
_entity_poly.entity_id
_entity_poly.type
_entity_poly.pdbx_seq_one_letter_code
_entity_poly.pdbx_strand_id
1 'polypeptide(L)'
;MSIQIKIAFCTKCKGYYSSTTADKKNNNHPDIIDHFLYHGEPWFTLDHHTFDRHKNFENLEVRTLSLDEHKENDHLYCHCEKKARVEKKVYMYELKKTEKTESTNEFIEKHEVDTDIYFRDLYYTYNTFHGMGSSHHKNAGIGLRN
;
A
#
# COMPACT_ATOMS: atom_id res chain seq x y z
N MET A 1 -15.26 -0.35 -33.49
CA MET A 1 -15.43 0.36 -32.19
C MET A 1 -14.04 0.55 -31.63
N SER A 2 -13.63 1.77 -31.27
CA SER A 2 -12.32 2.00 -30.66
C SER A 2 -12.36 1.63 -29.18
N ILE A 3 -11.37 0.87 -28.72
CA ILE A 3 -11.24 0.53 -27.30
C ILE A 3 -10.77 1.79 -26.57
N GLN A 4 -11.48 2.15 -25.52
CA GLN A 4 -11.18 3.31 -24.69
C GLN A 4 -10.36 2.88 -23.48
N ILE A 5 -9.36 3.66 -23.12
CA ILE A 5 -8.48 3.43 -21.97
C ILE A 5 -8.40 4.68 -21.10
N LYS A 6 -8.28 4.47 -19.79
CA LYS A 6 -8.06 5.50 -18.78
C LYS A 6 -6.57 5.57 -18.48
N ILE A 7 -6.03 6.77 -18.43
CA ILE A 7 -4.60 7.01 -18.25
C ILE A 7 -4.44 8.07 -17.16
N ALA A 8 -3.55 7.81 -16.20
CA ALA A 8 -3.14 8.75 -15.18
C ALA A 8 -1.85 9.47 -15.62
N PHE A 9 -1.99 10.71 -16.11
CA PHE A 9 -0.88 11.54 -16.56
C PHE A 9 -0.25 12.32 -15.42
N CYS A 10 1.08 12.40 -15.41
CA CYS A 10 1.82 13.24 -14.48
C CYS A 10 1.78 14.70 -14.91
N THR A 11 1.23 15.57 -14.07
CA THR A 11 1.18 17.01 -14.35
C THR A 11 2.57 17.67 -14.32
N LYS A 12 3.58 17.02 -13.73
CA LYS A 12 4.96 17.53 -13.65
C LYS A 12 5.80 17.18 -14.89
N CYS A 13 5.89 15.89 -15.24
CA CYS A 13 6.75 15.43 -16.33
C CYS A 13 6.00 15.10 -17.62
N LYS A 14 4.68 15.27 -17.65
CA LYS A 14 3.77 14.97 -18.78
C LYS A 14 3.71 13.51 -19.23
N GLY A 15 4.57 12.64 -18.71
CA GLY A 15 4.47 11.20 -18.92
C GLY A 15 3.33 10.56 -18.13
N TYR A 16 2.88 9.38 -18.55
CA TYR A 16 1.84 8.63 -17.86
C TYR A 16 2.43 7.67 -16.82
N TYR A 17 1.74 7.55 -15.69
CA TYR A 17 2.17 6.74 -14.56
C TYR A 17 1.53 5.35 -14.57
N SER A 18 0.23 5.29 -14.87
CA SER A 18 -0.52 4.05 -14.93
C SER A 18 -1.72 4.22 -15.87
N SER A 19 -2.17 3.13 -16.46
CA SER A 19 -3.31 3.09 -17.36
C SER A 19 -4.09 1.79 -17.23
N THR A 20 -5.35 1.79 -17.64
CA THR A 20 -6.25 0.64 -17.62
C THR A 20 -7.34 0.80 -18.67
N THR A 21 -8.13 -0.23 -18.94
CA THR A 21 -9.28 -0.11 -19.84
C THR A 21 -10.37 0.78 -19.23
N ALA A 22 -11.11 1.51 -20.06
CA ALA A 22 -12.21 2.33 -19.56
C ALA A 22 -13.39 1.47 -19.07
N ASP A 23 -13.65 0.35 -19.76
CA ASP A 23 -14.65 -0.66 -19.44
C ASP A 23 -13.99 -2.04 -19.25
N LYS A 24 -14.29 -2.69 -18.11
CA LYS A 24 -13.82 -4.03 -17.74
C LYS A 24 -14.14 -5.10 -18.79
N LYS A 25 -15.21 -4.92 -19.58
CA LYS A 25 -15.57 -5.86 -20.65
C LYS A 25 -14.46 -6.03 -21.69
N ASN A 26 -13.62 -5.01 -21.86
CA ASN A 26 -12.53 -5.01 -22.85
C ASN A 26 -11.24 -5.67 -22.33
N ASN A 27 -11.18 -6.11 -21.06
CA ASN A 27 -9.98 -6.72 -20.48
C ASN A 27 -9.53 -7.99 -21.21
N ASN A 28 -10.48 -8.74 -21.77
CA ASN A 28 -10.19 -9.97 -22.50
C ASN A 28 -10.00 -9.74 -24.00
N HIS A 29 -9.98 -8.47 -24.46
CA HIS A 29 -9.74 -8.16 -25.86
C HIS A 29 -8.27 -8.48 -26.22
N PRO A 30 -7.99 -9.15 -27.35
CA PRO A 30 -6.63 -9.50 -27.76
C PRO A 30 -5.66 -8.32 -27.72
N ASP A 31 -6.05 -7.18 -28.31
CA ASP A 31 -5.21 -5.97 -28.33
C ASP A 31 -4.89 -5.41 -26.93
N ILE A 32 -5.77 -5.62 -25.96
CA ILE A 32 -5.55 -5.18 -24.57
C ILE A 32 -4.63 -6.14 -23.84
N ILE A 33 -4.78 -7.44 -24.07
CA ILE A 33 -3.90 -8.46 -23.52
C ILE A 33 -2.48 -8.27 -24.06
N ASP A 34 -2.34 -8.07 -25.38
CA ASP A 34 -1.07 -7.80 -26.03
C ASP A 34 -0.40 -6.54 -25.46
N HIS A 35 -1.16 -5.44 -25.35
CA HIS A 35 -0.67 -4.19 -24.77
C HIS A 35 -0.24 -4.37 -23.30
N PHE A 36 -0.99 -5.14 -22.51
CA PHE A 36 -0.61 -5.48 -21.13
C PHE A 36 0.66 -6.32 -21.09
N LEU A 37 0.84 -7.30 -21.98
CA LEU A 37 2.04 -8.13 -22.03
C LEU A 37 3.29 -7.33 -22.41
N TYR A 38 3.13 -6.28 -23.23
CA TYR A 38 4.24 -5.43 -23.65
C TYR A 38 4.65 -4.41 -22.57
N HIS A 39 3.69 -3.77 -21.90
CA HIS A 39 3.98 -2.71 -20.92
C HIS A 39 3.99 -3.20 -19.47
N GLY A 40 3.03 -4.03 -19.09
CA GLY A 40 2.87 -4.53 -17.73
C GLY A 40 2.67 -3.43 -16.67
N GLU A 41 2.73 -3.86 -15.42
CA GLU A 41 2.63 -2.94 -14.28
C GLU A 41 3.94 -2.17 -14.06
N PRO A 42 3.89 -0.91 -13.61
CA PRO A 42 2.69 -0.15 -13.20
C PRO A 42 1.98 0.57 -14.36
N TRP A 43 2.56 0.57 -15.55
CA TRP A 43 2.18 1.44 -16.66
C TRP A 43 0.85 1.04 -17.32
N PHE A 44 0.52 -0.25 -17.38
CA PHE A 44 -0.77 -0.76 -17.79
C PHE A 44 -1.23 -1.88 -16.85
N THR A 45 -2.44 -1.78 -16.31
CA THR A 45 -3.01 -2.80 -15.43
C THR A 45 -4.40 -3.22 -15.89
N LEU A 46 -4.67 -4.53 -15.85
CA LEU A 46 -6.00 -5.08 -16.10
C LEU A 46 -6.89 -4.98 -14.85
N ASP A 47 -6.28 -4.83 -13.67
CA ASP A 47 -6.99 -4.65 -12.42
C ASP A 47 -7.33 -3.17 -12.17
N HIS A 48 -8.63 -2.87 -12.26
CA HIS A 48 -9.13 -1.51 -12.03
C HIS A 48 -8.90 -1.04 -10.59
N HIS A 49 -8.85 -1.95 -9.61
CA HIS A 49 -8.60 -1.58 -8.22
C HIS A 49 -7.16 -1.06 -8.06
N THR A 50 -6.21 -1.65 -8.77
CA THR A 50 -4.82 -1.17 -8.81
C THR A 50 -4.72 0.21 -9.47
N PHE A 51 -5.41 0.43 -10.59
CA PHE A 51 -5.49 1.76 -11.18
C PHE A 51 -6.14 2.79 -10.25
N ASP A 52 -7.21 2.42 -9.54
CA ASP A 52 -7.92 3.30 -8.61
C ASP A 52 -7.06 3.71 -7.41
N ARG A 53 -6.09 2.88 -7.00
CA ARG A 53 -5.07 3.26 -6.01
C ARG A 53 -4.07 4.24 -6.60
N HIS A 54 -3.55 3.96 -7.80
CA HIS A 54 -2.53 4.78 -8.44
C HIS A 54 -3.03 6.16 -8.84
N LYS A 55 -4.27 6.30 -9.33
CA LYS A 55 -4.85 7.59 -9.72
C LYS A 55 -4.93 8.58 -8.56
N ASN A 56 -4.94 8.09 -7.31
CA ASN A 56 -4.99 8.91 -6.11
C ASN A 56 -3.60 9.39 -5.67
N PHE A 57 -2.54 9.13 -6.42
CA PHE A 57 -1.22 9.69 -6.12
C PHE A 57 -1.13 11.16 -6.53
N GLU A 58 -0.20 11.89 -5.92
CA GLU A 58 -0.05 13.31 -6.17
C GLU A 58 0.38 13.63 -7.61
N ASN A 59 -0.07 14.79 -8.10
CA ASN A 59 0.30 15.33 -9.41
C ASN A 59 -0.08 14.38 -10.56
N LEU A 60 -1.23 13.72 -10.45
CA LEU A 60 -1.82 12.91 -11.49
C LEU A 60 -3.16 13.48 -11.95
N GLU A 61 -3.38 13.45 -13.25
CA GLU A 61 -4.63 13.82 -13.91
C GLU A 61 -5.12 12.63 -14.73
N VAL A 62 -6.36 12.21 -14.53
CA VAL A 62 -6.95 11.08 -15.27
C VAL A 62 -7.59 11.60 -16.56
N ARG A 63 -7.21 11.00 -17.69
CA ARG A 63 -7.81 11.25 -19.00
C ARG A 63 -8.22 9.93 -19.63
N THR A 64 -9.24 9.97 -20.48
CA THR A 64 -9.67 8.83 -21.28
C THR A 64 -9.28 9.10 -22.73
N LEU A 65 -8.59 8.16 -23.35
CA LEU A 65 -8.17 8.22 -24.75
C LEU A 65 -8.48 6.87 -25.43
N SER A 66 -8.44 6.83 -26.75
CA SER A 66 -8.47 5.56 -27.46
C SER A 66 -7.15 4.78 -27.30
N LEU A 67 -7.22 3.45 -27.48
CA LEU A 67 -6.04 2.59 -27.44
C LEU A 67 -5.00 2.99 -28.49
N ASP A 68 -5.43 3.39 -29.68
CA ASP A 68 -4.54 3.77 -30.79
C ASP A 68 -3.78 5.07 -30.46
N GLU A 69 -4.47 6.10 -29.96
CA GLU A 69 -3.84 7.35 -29.51
C GLU A 69 -2.83 7.14 -28.37
N HIS A 70 -3.09 6.16 -27.50
CA HIS A 70 -2.16 5.82 -26.44
C HIS A 70 -0.92 5.12 -26.97
N LYS A 71 -1.07 4.19 -27.91
CA LYS A 71 0.06 3.48 -28.55
C LYS A 71 1.02 4.44 -29.24
N GLU A 72 0.55 5.55 -29.78
CA GLU A 72 1.42 6.59 -30.34
C GLU A 72 2.35 7.25 -29.30
N ASN A 73 1.96 7.23 -28.04
CA ASN A 73 2.62 7.94 -26.93
C ASN A 73 2.99 7.00 -25.76
N ASP A 74 3.03 5.71 -26.01
CA ASP A 74 3.21 4.65 -25.02
C ASP A 74 4.61 4.60 -24.40
N HIS A 75 5.58 5.29 -24.99
CA HIS A 75 6.94 5.43 -24.48
C HIS A 75 7.09 6.57 -23.47
N LEU A 76 6.07 7.43 -23.32
CA LEU A 76 6.12 8.60 -22.44
C LEU A 76 5.82 8.23 -20.99
N TYR A 77 6.68 7.43 -20.36
CA TYR A 77 6.50 7.01 -18.98
C TYR A 77 6.83 8.12 -17.97
N CYS A 78 6.09 8.13 -16.86
CA CYS A 78 6.42 8.92 -15.69
C CYS A 78 7.38 8.15 -14.77
N HIS A 79 8.56 8.74 -14.51
CA HIS A 79 9.54 8.24 -13.53
C HIS A 79 9.63 9.09 -12.26
N CYS A 80 8.67 10.01 -12.04
CA CYS A 80 8.66 10.81 -10.83
C CYS A 80 8.35 9.93 -9.61
N GLU A 81 8.99 10.20 -8.48
CA GLU A 81 8.56 9.64 -7.20
C GLU A 81 7.14 10.10 -6.88
N LYS A 82 6.24 9.12 -6.70
CA LYS A 82 4.84 9.37 -6.38
C LYS A 82 4.59 9.04 -4.92
N LYS A 83 3.97 9.98 -4.20
CA LYS A 83 3.46 9.78 -2.85
C LYS A 83 1.95 9.58 -2.92
N ALA A 84 1.44 8.68 -2.09
CA ALA A 84 0.00 8.56 -1.90
C ALA A 84 -0.56 9.88 -1.38
N ARG A 85 -1.62 10.40 -2.02
CA ARG A 85 -2.26 11.62 -1.53
C ARG A 85 -2.90 11.27 -0.19
N VAL A 86 -2.45 11.92 0.87
CA VAL A 86 -3.09 11.81 2.18
C VAL A 86 -4.44 12.51 2.09
N GLU A 87 -5.51 11.74 1.87
CA GLU A 87 -6.85 12.22 2.12
C GLU A 87 -6.95 12.53 3.60
N LYS A 88 -6.84 13.81 3.98
CA LYS A 88 -7.20 14.25 5.32
C LYS A 88 -8.66 13.90 5.50
N LYS A 89 -8.96 12.81 6.20
CA LYS A 89 -10.31 12.51 6.68
C LYS A 89 -10.73 13.69 7.54
N VAL A 90 -11.57 14.56 7.00
CA VAL A 90 -12.21 15.62 7.76
C VAL A 90 -13.26 14.90 8.62
N TYR A 91 -12.87 14.51 9.84
CA TYR A 91 -13.83 14.07 10.84
C TYR A 91 -14.65 15.30 11.24
N MET A 92 -15.76 15.54 10.55
CA MET A 92 -16.77 16.48 11.01
C MET A 92 -17.46 15.86 12.22
N TYR A 93 -16.90 16.09 13.40
CA TYR A 93 -17.60 15.82 14.64
C TYR A 93 -18.69 16.89 14.78
N GLU A 94 -19.94 16.53 14.51
CA GLU A 94 -21.06 17.33 14.98
C GLU A 94 -21.06 17.25 16.51
N LEU A 95 -20.76 18.36 17.17
CA LEU A 95 -20.94 18.54 18.62
C LEU A 95 -22.43 18.45 18.98
N LYS A 96 -22.98 17.24 19.04
CA LYS A 96 -24.18 16.98 19.83
C LYS A 96 -23.75 16.74 21.27
N LYS A 97 -23.88 17.81 22.07
CA LYS A 97 -23.98 17.71 23.53
C LYS A 97 -25.09 16.71 23.87
N THR A 98 -24.72 15.52 24.33
CA THR A 98 -25.48 14.73 25.31
C THR A 98 -24.59 13.62 25.84
N GLU A 99 -24.16 13.85 27.08
CA GLU A 99 -23.77 12.95 28.16
C GLU A 99 -23.77 11.41 27.93
N LYS A 100 -22.62 10.80 28.27
CA LYS A 100 -22.38 9.37 28.63
C LYS A 100 -22.57 8.37 27.46
N THR A 101 -21.65 7.46 27.14
CA THR A 101 -20.86 6.58 28.02
C THR A 101 -19.79 5.88 27.16
N GLU A 102 -18.68 5.54 27.80
CA GLU A 102 -17.53 4.73 27.35
C GLU A 102 -17.95 3.45 26.58
N SER A 103 -17.29 3.13 25.44
CA SER A 103 -17.17 1.74 24.90
C SER A 103 -16.53 1.64 23.50
N THR A 104 -15.56 2.47 23.14
CA THR A 104 -14.83 2.27 21.86
C THR A 104 -13.31 2.41 21.93
N ASN A 105 -12.75 2.91 23.03
CA ASN A 105 -11.29 3.05 23.18
C ASN A 105 -10.60 1.81 23.81
N GLU A 106 -11.31 1.00 24.61
CA GLU A 106 -10.70 -0.19 25.25
C GLU A 106 -10.30 -1.29 24.26
N PHE A 107 -11.02 -1.40 23.13
CA PHE A 107 -10.75 -2.48 22.16
C PHE A 107 -9.51 -2.21 21.31
N ILE A 108 -9.17 -0.93 21.08
CA ILE A 108 -7.97 -0.54 20.33
C ILE A 108 -6.73 -0.60 21.24
N GLU A 109 -6.82 -0.11 22.47
CA GLU A 109 -5.71 -0.21 23.44
C GLU A 109 -5.39 -1.66 23.81
N LYS A 110 -6.39 -2.54 24.06
CA LYS A 110 -6.10 -3.96 24.33
C LYS A 110 -5.43 -4.66 23.16
N HIS A 111 -5.87 -4.38 21.94
CA HIS A 111 -5.35 -5.09 20.77
C HIS A 111 -3.93 -4.67 20.43
N GLU A 112 -3.54 -3.41 20.67
CA GLU A 112 -2.15 -2.94 20.55
C GLU A 112 -1.27 -3.51 21.67
N VAL A 113 -1.75 -3.50 22.92
CA VAL A 113 -1.01 -4.05 24.08
C VAL A 113 -0.80 -5.56 23.98
N ASP A 114 -1.80 -6.33 23.54
CA ASP A 114 -1.69 -7.78 23.39
C ASP A 114 -0.75 -8.17 22.23
N THR A 115 -0.72 -7.40 21.13
CA THR A 115 0.27 -7.64 20.07
C THR A 115 1.69 -7.36 20.55
N ASP A 116 1.91 -6.31 21.33
CA ASP A 116 3.25 -5.98 21.85
C ASP A 116 3.77 -7.04 22.83
N ILE A 117 2.89 -7.64 23.66
CA ILE A 117 3.25 -8.76 24.54
C ILE A 117 3.59 -10.01 23.72
N TYR A 118 2.79 -10.34 22.71
CA TYR A 118 3.03 -11.51 21.86
C TYR A 118 4.40 -11.45 21.15
N PHE A 119 4.75 -10.31 20.55
CA PHE A 119 6.04 -10.14 19.88
C PHE A 119 7.22 -10.12 20.86
N ARG A 120 7.01 -9.57 22.06
CA ARG A 120 8.02 -9.58 23.13
C ARG A 120 8.33 -10.99 23.61
N ASP A 121 7.32 -11.80 23.88
CA ASP A 121 7.51 -13.19 24.35
C ASP A 121 8.15 -14.08 23.27
N LEU A 122 7.79 -13.88 22.00
CA LEU A 122 8.45 -14.52 20.85
C LEU A 122 9.94 -14.14 20.75
N TYR A 123 10.28 -12.87 20.97
CA TYR A 123 11.67 -12.42 20.96
C TYR A 123 12.48 -13.01 22.12
N TYR A 124 11.91 -13.07 23.32
CA TYR A 124 12.56 -13.68 24.48
C TYR A 124 12.74 -15.18 24.33
N THR A 125 11.71 -15.91 23.88
CA THR A 125 11.81 -17.35 23.64
C THR A 125 12.82 -17.65 22.54
N TYR A 126 12.75 -16.96 21.40
CA TYR A 126 13.73 -17.11 20.33
C TYR A 126 15.17 -16.89 20.82
N ASN A 127 15.43 -15.81 21.57
CA ASN A 127 16.77 -15.55 22.08
C ASN A 127 17.23 -16.53 23.18
N THR A 128 16.29 -17.09 23.95
CA THR A 128 16.59 -18.10 24.98
C THR A 128 16.95 -19.44 24.34
N PHE A 129 16.29 -19.83 23.25
CA PHE A 129 16.51 -21.12 22.57
C PHE A 129 17.56 -21.07 21.46
N HIS A 130 17.80 -19.91 20.84
CA HIS A 130 18.69 -19.77 19.67
C HIS A 130 19.84 -18.77 19.82
N GLY A 131 19.93 -18.09 20.96
CA GLY A 131 21.19 -17.63 21.56
C GLY A 131 21.99 -16.54 20.83
N MET A 132 22.11 -15.38 21.47
CA MET A 132 23.38 -14.64 21.53
C MET A 132 23.93 -14.78 22.95
N GLY A 133 24.48 -15.95 23.25
CA GLY A 133 24.99 -16.29 24.58
C GLY A 133 26.15 -17.28 24.49
N SER A 134 27.18 -16.94 23.74
CA SER A 134 28.50 -17.56 23.92
C SER A 134 29.06 -17.17 25.29
N SER A 135 29.20 -18.17 26.16
CA SER A 135 30.15 -18.26 27.28
C SER A 135 30.18 -17.12 28.31
N HIS A 136 29.64 -17.39 29.51
CA HIS A 136 30.39 -17.09 30.74
C HIS A 136 29.98 -17.97 31.91
N HIS A 137 30.89 -18.91 32.24
CA HIS A 137 31.08 -19.48 33.56
C HIS A 137 30.96 -18.40 34.65
N LYS A 138 30.06 -18.58 35.63
CA LYS A 138 30.28 -18.10 36.99
C LYS A 138 29.92 -19.21 37.98
N ASN A 139 30.97 -19.82 38.52
CA ASN A 139 30.92 -20.68 39.69
C ASN A 139 30.23 -19.94 40.85
N ALA A 140 29.11 -20.45 41.33
CA ALA A 140 28.58 -20.12 42.65
C ALA A 140 29.30 -21.01 43.68
N GLY A 141 30.46 -20.54 44.16
CA GLY A 141 31.12 -21.13 45.31
C GLY A 141 30.28 -20.89 46.56
N ILE A 142 29.72 -21.98 47.11
CA ILE A 142 29.14 -22.02 48.46
C ILE A 142 30.31 -21.95 49.44
N GLY A 143 30.54 -20.77 50.01
CA GLY A 143 31.39 -20.58 51.18
C GLY A 143 30.53 -20.58 52.44
N LEU A 144 30.42 -21.72 53.11
CA LEU A 144 29.96 -21.80 54.50
C LEU A 144 31.08 -21.27 55.42
N ARG A 145 30.81 -20.17 56.12
CA ARG A 145 31.53 -19.75 57.34
C ARG A 145 30.52 -19.20 58.35
N ASN A 146 30.16 -20.02 59.32
CA ASN A 146 30.58 -19.87 60.72
C ASN A 146 30.41 -21.22 61.42
#